data_AF-A0A352KSK7-F1
#
_entry.id   AF-A0A352KSK7-F1
#
_cell.length_a   1.000
_cell.length_b   1.000
_cell.length_c   1.000
_cell.angle_alpha   90.00
_cell.angle_beta   90.00
_cell.angle_gamma   90.00
#
_symmetry.space_group_name_H-M   'P 1'
#
loop_
_entity.id
_entity.type
_entity.pdbx_description
1 polymer ?
#
loop_
_entity_poly.entity_id
_entity_poly.type
_entity_poly.pdbx_seq_one_letter_code
_entity_poly.pdbx_strand_id
1 'polypeptide(L)'
;MCGVLASWKTLNGLEPPNPKRCPSIGAVKSIFQKHPLALNLVHYNSREPNLADQLMKLSEAAGENCHGFQLNMVWPSARELEKWRNKFPESRLVLQIGSMALDLVSYWAPTGAGSPRKISSHLLIERLREYRNIATDILLDRSGGRGKSLTFLEIAEILEIFRAVLEANLPFTVGLAGGLSAENLWMIGPLLSGGFPDLMLNIDAEGRLRTKDDDLDLEKVRAYLRATAELL
;
A
#
# COMPACT_ATOMS: atom_id res chain seq x y z
N MET A 1 5.64 -10.45 -0.33
CA MET A 1 5.54 -9.65 0.93
C MET A 1 4.60 -10.38 1.89
N CYS A 2 4.86 -10.29 3.20
CA CYS A 2 3.96 -10.74 4.27
C CYS A 2 3.47 -9.49 5.01
N GLY A 3 2.22 -9.11 4.74
CA GLY A 3 1.56 -7.96 5.37
C GLY A 3 0.69 -8.40 6.53
N VAL A 4 0.96 -7.90 7.72
CA VAL A 4 0.12 -8.15 8.91
C VAL A 4 -0.67 -6.89 9.24
N LEU A 5 -2.01 -6.99 9.19
CA LEU A 5 -2.87 -5.86 9.53
C LEU A 5 -2.79 -5.54 11.03
N ALA A 6 -2.67 -4.26 11.33
CA ALA A 6 -2.80 -3.72 12.67
C ALA A 6 -3.59 -2.41 12.62
N SER A 7 -4.20 -2.04 13.74
CA SER A 7 -4.87 -0.76 13.88
C SER A 7 -4.65 -0.21 15.28
N TRP A 8 -5.01 1.05 15.48
CA TRP A 8 -5.00 1.63 16.82
C TRP A 8 -5.75 0.76 17.84
N LYS A 9 -6.86 0.12 17.43
CA LYS A 9 -7.62 -0.80 18.28
C LYS A 9 -6.76 -1.99 18.73
N THR A 10 -6.15 -2.72 17.79
CA THR A 10 -5.36 -3.92 18.14
C THR A 10 -4.10 -3.57 18.91
N LEU A 11 -3.47 -2.43 18.61
CA LEU A 11 -2.34 -1.91 19.37
C LEU A 11 -2.69 -1.66 20.85
N ASN A 12 -3.94 -1.29 21.14
CA ASN A 12 -4.44 -1.04 22.49
C ASN A 12 -5.25 -2.23 23.05
N GLY A 13 -5.10 -3.43 22.48
CA GLY A 13 -5.76 -4.65 22.98
C GLY A 13 -7.27 -4.73 22.73
N LEU A 14 -7.81 -3.87 21.87
CA LEU A 14 -9.22 -3.87 21.48
C LEU A 14 -9.45 -4.73 20.23
N GLU A 15 -10.65 -5.29 20.12
CA GLU A 15 -11.04 -6.11 18.98
C GLU A 15 -11.14 -5.28 17.69
N PRO A 16 -10.50 -5.71 16.59
CA PRO A 16 -10.63 -5.06 15.30
C PRO A 16 -11.97 -5.42 14.62
N PRO A 17 -12.45 -4.61 13.66
CA PRO A 17 -13.65 -4.95 12.90
C PRO A 17 -13.57 -6.28 12.14
N ASN A 18 -12.37 -6.68 11.70
CA ASN A 18 -12.12 -7.89 10.91
C ASN A 18 -11.08 -8.79 11.63
N PRO A 19 -11.48 -9.52 12.69
CA PRO A 19 -10.56 -10.29 13.52
C PRO A 19 -9.86 -11.42 12.78
N LYS A 20 -10.47 -11.99 11.72
CA LYS A 20 -9.83 -13.02 10.87
C LYS A 20 -8.60 -12.52 10.11
N ARG A 21 -8.50 -11.21 9.85
CA ARG A 21 -7.39 -10.62 9.09
C ARG A 21 -6.40 -9.87 9.96
N CYS A 22 -6.84 -9.45 11.14
CA CYS A 22 -6.10 -8.56 12.02
C CYS A 22 -5.81 -9.31 13.32
N PRO A 23 -4.63 -9.95 13.44
CA PRO A 23 -4.26 -10.70 14.63
C PRO A 23 -4.12 -9.78 15.84
N SER A 24 -4.06 -10.38 17.04
CA SER A 24 -3.69 -9.64 18.24
C SER A 24 -2.27 -9.09 18.11
N ILE A 25 -2.01 -7.93 18.73
CA ILE A 25 -0.71 -7.27 18.61
C ILE A 25 0.45 -8.15 19.10
N GLY A 26 0.22 -8.95 20.15
CA GLY A 26 1.21 -9.89 20.68
C GLY A 26 1.54 -11.05 19.74
N ALA A 27 0.68 -11.36 18.78
CA ALA A 27 0.92 -12.42 17.80
C ALA A 27 1.76 -11.96 16.60
N VAL A 28 1.84 -10.65 16.32
CA VAL A 28 2.49 -10.08 15.13
C VAL A 28 3.93 -10.60 14.98
N LYS A 29 4.75 -10.53 16.05
CA LYS A 29 6.13 -11.01 16.04
C LYS A 29 6.28 -12.46 15.61
N SER A 30 5.34 -13.33 15.99
CA SER A 30 5.40 -14.76 15.68
C SER A 30 5.05 -15.08 14.23
N ILE A 31 4.34 -14.18 13.54
CA ILE A 31 3.97 -14.34 12.13
C ILE A 31 5.17 -14.04 11.23
N PHE A 32 5.97 -13.03 11.57
CA PHE A 32 7.10 -12.61 10.75
C PHE A 32 8.27 -13.59 10.79
N GLN A 33 8.52 -14.21 9.64
CA GLN A 33 9.61 -15.16 9.42
C GLN A 33 10.85 -14.44 8.92
N LYS A 34 12.03 -14.85 9.42
CA LYS A 34 13.32 -14.40 8.89
C LYS A 34 13.63 -15.15 7.61
N HIS A 35 13.43 -14.51 6.45
CA HIS A 35 13.73 -15.13 5.16
C HIS A 35 14.21 -14.07 4.15
N PRO A 36 15.28 -14.33 3.36
CA PRO A 36 15.88 -13.33 2.46
C PRO A 36 14.94 -12.86 1.35
N LEU A 37 13.96 -13.69 0.97
CA LEU A 37 12.93 -13.34 -0.03
C LEU A 37 11.63 -12.79 0.58
N ALA A 38 11.56 -12.66 1.91
CA ALA A 38 10.39 -12.14 2.59
C ALA A 38 10.56 -10.65 2.90
N LEU A 39 9.57 -9.86 2.51
CA LEU A 39 9.39 -8.50 3.02
C LEU A 39 8.25 -8.53 4.04
N ASN A 40 8.57 -8.33 5.32
CA ASN A 40 7.62 -8.35 6.43
C ASN A 40 7.22 -6.92 6.80
N LEU A 41 5.96 -6.56 6.65
CA LEU A 41 5.45 -5.22 6.97
C LEU A 41 4.23 -5.31 7.86
N VAL A 42 4.13 -4.39 8.82
CA VAL A 42 2.87 -4.13 9.50
C VAL A 42 2.07 -3.13 8.67
N HIS A 43 0.87 -3.54 8.27
CA HIS A 43 -0.09 -2.71 7.55
C HIS A 43 -0.94 -1.97 8.58
N TYR A 44 -0.62 -0.71 8.84
CA TYR A 44 -1.16 0.04 9.96
C TYR A 44 -2.19 1.09 9.53
N ASN A 45 -3.31 1.16 10.25
CA ASN A 45 -4.31 2.20 10.11
C ASN A 45 -4.73 2.77 11.48
N SER A 46 -4.84 4.09 11.57
CA SER A 46 -5.24 4.83 12.76
C SER A 46 -5.80 6.18 12.34
N ARG A 47 -6.71 6.72 13.15
CA ARG A 47 -7.20 8.10 13.06
C ARG A 47 -6.84 8.90 14.31
N GLU A 48 -6.08 8.29 15.21
CA GLU A 48 -5.76 8.84 16.52
C GLU A 48 -4.45 9.64 16.48
N PRO A 49 -4.30 10.68 17.32
CA PRO A 49 -3.11 11.50 17.39
C PRO A 49 -1.87 10.72 17.90
N ASN A 50 -0.70 11.36 17.83
CA ASN A 50 0.58 10.79 18.28
C ASN A 50 1.00 9.55 17.48
N LEU A 51 0.97 9.67 16.14
CA LEU A 51 1.32 8.58 15.24
C LEU A 51 2.75 8.08 15.47
N ALA A 52 3.69 8.96 15.81
CA ALA A 52 5.06 8.56 16.12
C ALA A 52 5.08 7.53 17.25
N ASP A 53 4.43 7.80 18.38
CA ASP A 53 4.37 6.92 19.53
C ASP A 53 3.68 5.58 19.21
N GLN A 54 2.65 5.62 18.35
CA GLN A 54 1.99 4.40 17.89
C GLN A 54 2.95 3.52 17.08
N LEU A 55 3.70 4.10 16.14
CA LEU A 55 4.69 3.38 15.34
C LEU A 55 5.86 2.86 16.17
N MET A 56 6.30 3.61 17.20
CA MET A 56 7.31 3.14 18.16
C MET A 56 6.85 1.85 18.86
N LYS A 57 5.65 1.86 19.44
CA LYS A 57 5.06 0.69 20.11
C LYS A 57 4.88 -0.50 19.17
N LEU A 58 4.45 -0.24 17.94
CA LEU A 58 4.33 -1.30 16.92
C LEU A 58 5.68 -1.88 16.53
N SER A 59 6.72 -1.06 16.43
CA SER A 59 8.08 -1.52 16.09
C SER A 59 8.59 -2.48 17.16
N GLU A 60 8.35 -2.17 18.44
CA GLU A 60 8.68 -3.05 19.56
C GLU A 60 7.87 -4.35 19.53
N ALA A 61 6.55 -4.26 19.34
CA ALA A 61 5.66 -5.41 19.34
C ALA A 61 5.87 -6.35 18.13
N ALA A 62 6.25 -5.81 16.97
CA ALA A 62 6.49 -6.57 15.76
C ALA A 62 7.82 -7.35 15.78
N GLY A 63 8.77 -6.93 16.62
CA GLY A 63 10.05 -7.60 16.81
C GLY A 63 11.02 -7.45 15.63
N GLU A 64 12.18 -8.11 15.76
CA GLU A 64 13.35 -7.93 14.88
C GLU A 64 13.16 -8.37 13.42
N ASN A 65 12.17 -9.23 13.15
CA ASN A 65 11.88 -9.69 11.78
C ASN A 65 10.94 -8.73 11.01
N CYS A 66 10.48 -7.65 11.65
CA CYS A 66 9.70 -6.62 10.98
C CYS A 66 10.61 -5.69 10.20
N HIS A 67 10.36 -5.54 8.89
CA HIS A 67 11.16 -4.66 8.04
C HIS A 67 10.59 -3.24 7.96
N GLY A 68 9.41 -2.99 8.52
CA GLY A 68 8.80 -1.65 8.61
C GLY A 68 7.29 -1.65 8.47
N PHE A 69 6.76 -0.57 7.88
CA PHE A 69 5.31 -0.29 7.86
C PHE A 69 4.77 0.01 6.47
N GLN A 70 3.53 -0.40 6.24
CA GLN A 70 2.66 0.17 5.22
C GLN A 70 1.56 0.97 5.91
N LEU A 71 1.45 2.26 5.60
CA LEU A 71 0.46 3.14 6.22
C LEU A 71 -0.79 3.24 5.36
N ASN A 72 -1.87 2.63 5.85
CA ASN A 72 -3.18 2.59 5.20
C ASN A 72 -4.02 3.79 5.67
N MET A 73 -3.49 4.99 5.49
CA MET A 73 -4.02 6.25 6.03
C MET A 73 -4.11 7.33 4.96
N VAL A 74 -5.05 8.26 5.13
CA VAL A 74 -5.16 9.43 4.27
C VAL A 74 -4.13 10.46 4.73
N TRP A 75 -3.08 10.66 3.92
CA TRP A 75 -2.06 11.71 4.10
C TRP A 75 -1.59 11.88 5.57
N PRO A 76 -0.95 10.85 6.16
CA PRO A 76 -0.49 10.89 7.55
C PRO A 76 0.49 12.05 7.78
N SER A 77 0.54 12.58 9.02
CA SER A 77 1.40 13.70 9.37
C SER A 77 2.88 13.40 9.09
N ALA A 78 3.48 14.08 8.11
CA ALA A 78 4.89 13.93 7.76
C ALA A 78 5.81 14.21 8.97
N ARG A 79 5.46 15.21 9.79
CA ARG A 79 6.20 15.54 11.03
C ARG A 79 6.22 14.39 12.04
N GLU A 80 5.12 13.67 12.20
CA GLU A 80 5.08 12.51 13.09
C GLU A 80 5.88 11.34 12.53
N LEU A 81 5.82 11.13 11.21
CA LEU A 81 6.60 10.09 10.55
C LEU A 81 8.10 10.38 10.58
N GLU A 82 8.51 11.64 10.50
CA GLU A 82 9.91 12.05 10.62
C GLU A 82 10.48 11.70 12.00
N LYS A 83 9.71 11.89 13.08
CA LYS A 83 10.12 11.47 14.44
C LYS A 83 10.42 9.97 14.52
N TRP A 84 9.60 9.15 13.87
CA TRP A 84 9.81 7.70 13.80
C TRP A 84 10.99 7.35 12.89
N ARG A 85 11.06 7.93 11.68
CA ARG A 85 12.14 7.73 10.70
C ARG A 85 13.52 8.03 11.29
N ASN A 86 13.64 9.08 12.09
CA ASN A 86 14.90 9.44 12.75
C ASN A 86 15.43 8.34 13.70
N LYS A 87 14.54 7.49 14.25
CA LYS A 87 14.92 6.36 15.09
C LYS A 87 15.07 5.05 14.31
N PHE A 88 14.43 4.95 13.15
CA PHE A 88 14.44 3.76 12.29
C PHE A 88 14.82 4.11 10.84
N PRO A 89 16.03 4.66 10.59
CA PRO A 89 16.42 5.21 9.30
C PRO A 89 16.39 4.16 8.17
N GLU A 90 16.66 2.89 8.48
CA GLU A 90 16.73 1.80 7.50
C GLU A 90 15.39 1.07 7.27
N SER A 91 14.36 1.38 8.06
CA SER A 91 13.08 0.65 7.97
C SER A 91 12.30 1.04 6.71
N ARG A 92 11.61 0.08 6.09
CA ARG A 92 10.71 0.34 4.97
C ARG A 92 9.48 1.11 5.46
N LEU A 93 9.06 2.10 4.68
CA LEU A 93 7.84 2.85 4.94
C LEU A 93 7.10 3.08 3.63
N VAL A 94 6.02 2.34 3.46
CA VAL A 94 5.15 2.38 2.29
C VAL A 94 3.96 3.31 2.59
N LEU A 95 3.75 4.33 1.76
CA LEU A 95 2.54 5.15 1.80
C LEU A 95 1.48 4.54 0.89
N GLN A 96 0.41 3.99 1.48
CA GLN A 96 -0.72 3.54 0.68
C GLN A 96 -1.60 4.74 0.30
N ILE A 97 -1.71 5.00 -1.00
CA ILE A 97 -2.51 6.09 -1.57
C ILE A 97 -3.83 5.49 -2.04
N GLY A 98 -4.81 5.47 -1.14
CA GLY A 98 -6.17 4.98 -1.42
C GLY A 98 -7.08 6.03 -2.06
N SER A 99 -8.31 5.63 -2.43
CA SER A 99 -9.30 6.52 -3.08
C SER A 99 -9.52 7.85 -2.35
N MET A 100 -9.64 7.83 -1.02
CA MET A 100 -9.83 9.06 -0.23
C MET A 100 -8.63 10.01 -0.32
N ALA A 101 -7.40 9.48 -0.40
CA ALA A 101 -6.20 10.30 -0.57
C ALA A 101 -6.16 10.92 -1.97
N LEU A 102 -6.52 10.14 -2.99
CA LEU A 102 -6.64 10.61 -4.38
C LEU A 102 -7.74 11.66 -4.55
N ASP A 103 -8.88 11.51 -3.89
CA ASP A 103 -9.99 12.46 -3.94
C ASP A 103 -9.59 13.87 -3.46
N LEU A 104 -8.67 13.96 -2.49
CA LEU A 104 -8.16 15.22 -1.92
C LEU A 104 -7.14 15.93 -2.83
N VAL A 105 -6.61 15.24 -3.83
CA VAL A 105 -5.72 15.80 -4.86
C VAL A 105 -6.38 15.79 -6.24
N SER A 106 -7.70 15.59 -6.29
CA SER A 106 -8.47 15.58 -7.53
C SER A 106 -9.24 16.89 -7.72
N TYR A 107 -9.50 17.23 -8.97
CA TYR A 107 -10.32 18.38 -9.37
C TYR A 107 -11.46 17.92 -10.28
N TRP A 108 -12.51 18.74 -10.37
CA TRP A 108 -13.60 18.51 -11.32
C TRP A 108 -13.10 18.85 -12.73
N ALA A 109 -13.15 17.87 -13.64
CA ALA A 109 -12.89 18.15 -15.05
C ALA A 109 -13.95 19.14 -15.57
N PRO A 110 -13.59 20.13 -16.41
CA PRO A 110 -14.47 21.23 -16.83
C PRO A 110 -15.73 20.83 -17.63
N THR A 111 -16.02 19.54 -17.81
CA THR A 111 -17.14 19.04 -18.61
C THR A 111 -18.44 18.85 -17.79
N GLY A 112 -18.88 19.89 -17.07
CA GLY A 112 -20.23 19.94 -16.47
C GLY A 112 -20.49 19.01 -15.27
N ALA A 113 -21.68 19.18 -14.67
CA ALA A 113 -22.14 18.39 -13.52
C ALA A 113 -22.25 16.90 -13.90
N GLY A 114 -21.50 16.05 -13.21
CA GLY A 114 -21.42 14.60 -13.48
C GLY A 114 -20.11 14.13 -14.11
N SER A 115 -19.17 15.03 -14.42
CA SER A 115 -17.84 14.63 -14.88
C SER A 115 -17.03 13.90 -13.82
N PRO A 116 -16.29 12.84 -14.19
CA PRO A 116 -15.42 12.15 -13.24
C PRO A 116 -14.38 13.10 -12.67
N ARG A 117 -14.06 12.92 -11.38
CA ARG A 117 -12.94 13.62 -10.75
C ARG A 117 -11.65 13.16 -11.44
N LYS A 118 -10.84 14.11 -11.88
CA LYS A 118 -9.52 13.85 -12.44
C LYS A 118 -8.45 14.11 -11.38
N ILE A 119 -7.53 13.17 -11.23
CA ILE A 119 -6.40 13.30 -10.29
C ILE A 119 -5.46 14.39 -10.82
N SER A 120 -5.13 15.37 -9.99
CA SER A 120 -4.10 16.36 -10.31
C SER A 120 -2.74 15.79 -9.96
N SER A 121 -1.97 15.39 -10.98
CA SER A 121 -0.59 14.95 -10.78
C SER A 121 0.24 16.04 -10.08
N HIS A 122 0.01 17.31 -10.36
CA HIS A 122 0.72 18.41 -9.67
C HIS A 122 0.46 18.41 -8.15
N LEU A 123 -0.81 18.37 -7.72
CA LEU A 123 -1.14 18.35 -6.29
C LEU A 123 -0.67 17.06 -5.61
N LEU A 124 -0.73 15.93 -6.33
CA LEU A 124 -0.21 14.66 -5.85
C LEU A 124 1.30 14.74 -5.61
N ILE A 125 2.07 15.28 -6.56
CA ILE A 125 3.52 15.42 -6.44
C ILE A 125 3.90 16.39 -5.32
N GLU A 126 3.22 17.53 -5.20
CA GLU A 126 3.45 18.47 -4.10
C GLU A 126 3.20 17.81 -2.74
N ARG A 127 2.16 17.00 -2.63
CA ARG A 127 1.89 16.22 -1.42
C ARG A 127 2.98 15.18 -1.15
N LEU A 128 3.41 14.45 -2.18
CA LEU A 128 4.43 13.42 -2.06
C LEU A 128 5.81 13.98 -1.69
N ARG A 129 6.11 15.23 -2.07
CA ARG A 129 7.35 15.93 -1.66
C ARG A 129 7.48 16.06 -0.15
N GLU A 130 6.37 16.13 0.60
CA GLU A 130 6.40 16.16 2.07
C GLU A 130 7.03 14.88 2.67
N TYR A 131 7.03 13.78 1.91
CA TYR A 131 7.49 12.46 2.38
C TYR A 131 8.82 12.00 1.75
N ARG A 132 9.46 12.81 0.90
CA ARG A 132 10.63 12.40 0.09
C ARG A 132 11.82 11.84 0.86
N ASN A 133 12.00 12.26 2.12
CA ASN A 133 13.08 11.81 2.99
C ASN A 133 12.57 10.85 4.08
N ILE A 134 11.32 10.42 3.99
CA ILE A 134 10.59 9.71 5.05
C ILE A 134 10.07 8.38 4.54
N ALA A 135 9.35 8.37 3.42
CA ALA A 135 8.83 7.16 2.81
C ALA A 135 9.83 6.56 1.82
N THR A 136 9.82 5.24 1.71
CA THR A 136 10.65 4.50 0.75
C THR A 136 9.86 4.13 -0.50
N ASP A 137 8.54 3.95 -0.36
CA ASP A 137 7.70 3.41 -1.41
C ASP A 137 6.30 4.06 -1.35
N ILE A 138 5.63 4.12 -2.50
CA ILE A 138 4.20 4.44 -2.61
C ILE A 138 3.44 3.24 -3.16
N LEU A 139 2.25 2.99 -2.64
CA LEU A 139 1.36 1.92 -3.10
C LEU A 139 0.01 2.50 -3.46
N LEU A 140 -0.35 2.54 -4.74
CA LEU A 140 -1.69 2.96 -5.16
C LEU A 140 -2.69 1.83 -4.90
N ASP A 141 -3.71 2.07 -4.09
CA ASP A 141 -4.81 1.12 -3.84
C ASP A 141 -6.14 1.70 -4.33
N ARG A 142 -6.56 1.26 -5.52
CA ARG A 142 -7.83 1.70 -6.14
C ARG A 142 -9.04 0.94 -5.62
N SER A 143 -8.85 -0.18 -4.92
CA SER A 143 -9.96 -1.04 -4.51
C SER A 143 -10.67 -0.54 -3.25
N GLY A 144 -10.00 0.28 -2.43
CA GLY A 144 -10.47 0.63 -1.09
C GLY A 144 -10.78 -0.60 -0.24
N GLY A 145 -10.03 -1.70 -0.44
CA GLY A 145 -10.26 -3.00 0.20
C GLY A 145 -11.46 -3.80 -0.33
N ARG A 146 -12.21 -3.31 -1.33
CA ARG A 146 -13.42 -3.98 -1.86
C ARG A 146 -13.15 -5.03 -2.94
N GLY A 147 -11.89 -5.21 -3.34
CA GLY A 147 -11.49 -6.26 -4.29
C GLY A 147 -12.04 -6.12 -5.72
N LYS A 148 -12.53 -4.93 -6.12
CA LYS A 148 -13.01 -4.69 -7.49
C LYS A 148 -11.84 -4.77 -8.48
N SER A 149 -12.06 -5.42 -9.62
CA SER A 149 -11.09 -5.43 -10.73
C SER A 149 -10.84 -4.01 -11.22
N LEU A 150 -9.59 -3.70 -11.54
CA LEU A 150 -9.20 -2.48 -12.24
C LEU A 150 -9.80 -2.46 -13.66
N THR A 151 -10.20 -1.29 -14.13
CA THR A 151 -10.60 -1.05 -15.52
C THR A 151 -9.42 -0.51 -16.34
N PHE A 152 -9.49 -0.61 -17.68
CA PHE A 152 -8.45 -0.05 -18.56
C PHE A 152 -8.25 1.47 -18.37
N LEU A 153 -9.33 2.21 -18.09
CA LEU A 153 -9.23 3.65 -17.78
C LEU A 153 -8.43 3.88 -16.50
N GLU A 154 -8.64 3.06 -15.47
CA GLU A 154 -7.88 3.17 -14.23
C GLU A 154 -6.41 2.80 -14.41
N ILE A 155 -6.09 1.80 -15.25
CA ILE A 155 -4.70 1.47 -15.61
C ILE A 155 -4.03 2.67 -16.31
N ALA A 156 -4.73 3.34 -17.22
CA ALA A 156 -4.21 4.54 -17.87
C ALA A 156 -3.97 5.69 -16.86
N GLU A 157 -4.90 5.92 -15.92
CA GLU A 157 -4.68 6.91 -14.85
C GLU A 157 -3.49 6.55 -13.95
N ILE A 158 -3.32 5.26 -13.62
CA ILE A 158 -2.17 4.77 -12.84
C ILE A 158 -0.85 5.02 -13.58
N LEU A 159 -0.80 4.76 -14.89
CA LEU A 159 0.37 5.07 -15.73
C LEU A 159 0.76 6.54 -15.63
N GLU A 160 -0.21 7.45 -15.76
CA GLU A 160 0.02 8.88 -15.69
C GLU A 160 0.52 9.33 -14.31
N ILE A 161 0.03 8.69 -13.23
CA ILE A 161 0.52 8.94 -11.88
C ILE A 161 1.97 8.47 -11.73
N PHE A 162 2.28 7.23 -12.14
CA PHE A 162 3.64 6.71 -12.03
C PHE A 162 4.63 7.52 -12.87
N ARG A 163 4.24 7.92 -14.09
CA ARG A 163 4.99 8.87 -14.92
C ARG A 163 5.33 10.15 -14.16
N ALA A 164 4.32 10.80 -13.57
CA ALA A 164 4.53 12.04 -12.85
C ALA A 164 5.48 11.87 -11.64
N VAL A 165 5.41 10.73 -10.94
CA VAL A 165 6.31 10.44 -9.80
C VAL A 165 7.75 10.26 -10.26
N LEU A 166 7.96 9.53 -11.35
CA LEU A 166 9.28 9.31 -11.95
C LEU A 166 9.87 10.60 -12.52
N GLU A 167 9.09 11.37 -13.27
CA GLU A 167 9.50 12.66 -13.86
C GLU A 167 9.82 13.71 -12.79
N ALA A 168 9.13 13.67 -11.64
CA ALA A 168 9.42 14.52 -10.49
C ALA A 168 10.70 14.12 -9.75
N ASN A 169 11.37 13.03 -10.15
CA ASN A 169 12.58 12.48 -9.55
C ASN A 169 12.44 12.28 -8.02
N LEU A 170 11.27 11.77 -7.60
CA LEU A 170 11.02 11.43 -6.22
C LEU A 170 11.62 10.05 -5.90
N PRO A 171 12.25 9.86 -4.72
CA PRO A 171 13.01 8.66 -4.40
C PRO A 171 12.10 7.50 -3.92
N PHE A 172 10.94 7.34 -4.54
CA PHE A 172 9.99 6.29 -4.19
C PHE A 172 10.03 5.16 -5.20
N THR A 173 10.02 3.92 -4.71
CA THR A 173 9.51 2.84 -5.57
C THR A 173 7.99 2.94 -5.66
N VAL A 174 7.41 2.47 -6.75
CA VAL A 174 5.96 2.48 -6.93
C VAL A 174 5.40 1.07 -6.85
N GLY A 175 4.18 0.98 -6.34
CA GLY A 175 3.44 -0.26 -6.31
C GLY A 175 1.97 -0.07 -6.62
N LEU A 176 1.33 -1.17 -7.00
CA LEU A 176 -0.10 -1.25 -7.26
C LEU A 176 -0.74 -2.33 -6.38
N ALA A 177 -1.83 -1.97 -5.73
CA ALA A 177 -2.69 -2.87 -4.98
C ALA A 177 -4.14 -2.74 -5.45
N GLY A 178 -4.92 -3.75 -5.06
CA GLY A 178 -6.37 -3.69 -5.13
C GLY A 178 -6.95 -4.65 -6.15
N GLY A 179 -7.62 -5.69 -5.65
CA GLY A 179 -8.37 -6.64 -6.48
C GLY A 179 -7.52 -7.47 -7.44
N LEU A 180 -6.20 -7.53 -7.26
CA LEU A 180 -5.30 -8.35 -8.09
C LEU A 180 -5.45 -9.85 -7.77
N SER A 181 -5.34 -10.68 -8.81
CA SER A 181 -5.46 -12.14 -8.78
C SER A 181 -4.88 -12.73 -10.07
N ALA A 182 -4.66 -14.04 -10.10
CA ALA A 182 -4.19 -14.73 -11.31
C ALA A 182 -5.06 -14.44 -12.56
N GLU A 183 -6.37 -14.28 -12.37
CA GLU A 183 -7.34 -14.09 -13.46
C GLU A 183 -7.26 -12.70 -14.13
N ASN A 184 -6.66 -11.71 -13.47
CA ASN A 184 -6.71 -10.32 -13.93
C ASN A 184 -5.34 -9.62 -13.90
N LEU A 185 -4.27 -10.33 -13.54
CA LEU A 185 -2.90 -9.83 -13.57
C LEU A 185 -2.47 -9.38 -14.97
N TRP A 186 -2.97 -9.99 -16.04
CA TRP A 186 -2.69 -9.54 -17.41
C TRP A 186 -3.07 -8.06 -17.67
N MET A 187 -4.01 -7.49 -16.90
CA MET A 187 -4.44 -6.08 -17.05
C MET A 187 -3.35 -5.09 -16.66
N ILE A 188 -2.36 -5.49 -15.85
CA ILE A 188 -1.22 -4.64 -15.50
C ILE A 188 -0.05 -4.77 -16.47
N GLY A 189 -0.16 -5.64 -17.49
CA GLY A 189 0.84 -5.78 -18.54
C GLY A 189 1.27 -4.45 -19.17
N PRO A 190 0.36 -3.52 -19.49
CA PRO A 190 0.72 -2.18 -19.97
C PRO A 190 1.58 -1.35 -18.99
N LEU A 191 1.51 -1.61 -17.67
CA LEU A 191 2.38 -0.97 -16.69
C LEU A 191 3.81 -1.48 -16.78
N LEU A 192 3.97 -2.76 -17.11
CA LEU A 192 5.26 -3.44 -17.25
C LEU A 192 5.91 -3.13 -18.61
N SER A 193 5.11 -3.08 -19.69
CA SER A 193 5.59 -2.85 -21.06
C SER A 193 5.58 -1.37 -21.47
N GLY A 194 5.01 -0.48 -20.65
CA GLY A 194 4.61 0.89 -21.02
C GLY A 194 5.72 1.91 -21.25
N GLY A 195 6.97 1.45 -21.44
CA GLY A 195 8.11 2.31 -21.76
C GLY A 195 8.89 2.84 -20.55
N PHE A 196 8.76 2.20 -19.38
CA PHE A 196 9.58 2.50 -18.20
C PHE A 196 10.55 1.34 -17.92
N PRO A 197 11.66 1.22 -18.67
CA PRO A 197 12.60 0.12 -18.50
C PRO A 197 13.17 0.03 -17.07
N ASP A 198 13.21 1.15 -16.34
CA ASP A 198 13.71 1.23 -14.97
C ASP A 198 12.60 1.15 -13.90
N LEU A 199 11.33 1.03 -14.28
CA LEU A 199 10.23 0.97 -13.32
C LEU A 199 10.13 -0.42 -12.70
N MET A 200 10.68 -0.57 -11.50
CA MET A 200 10.40 -1.73 -10.66
C MET A 200 9.01 -1.59 -10.02
N LEU A 201 8.01 -2.20 -10.65
CA LEU A 201 6.64 -2.22 -10.15
C LEU A 201 6.46 -3.28 -9.07
N ASN A 202 6.10 -2.85 -7.86
CA ASN A 202 5.64 -3.74 -6.80
C ASN A 202 4.14 -4.02 -6.95
N ILE A 203 3.69 -5.24 -6.64
CA ILE A 203 2.26 -5.58 -6.65
C ILE A 203 1.84 -6.23 -5.34
N ASP A 204 0.65 -5.89 -4.86
CA ASP A 204 0.07 -6.41 -3.62
C ASP A 204 -1.36 -6.94 -3.85
N ALA A 205 -1.67 -8.08 -3.23
CA ALA A 205 -2.94 -8.76 -3.37
C ALA A 205 -3.36 -9.40 -2.04
N GLU A 206 -4.61 -9.16 -1.65
CA GLU A 206 -5.20 -9.74 -0.44
C GLU A 206 -6.59 -10.33 -0.73
N GLY A 207 -7.59 -9.48 -0.98
CA GLY A 207 -8.99 -9.89 -0.95
C GLY A 207 -9.37 -11.02 -1.92
N ARG A 208 -8.80 -11.05 -3.13
CA ARG A 208 -9.10 -12.12 -4.10
C ARG A 208 -8.34 -13.42 -3.84
N LEU A 209 -7.39 -13.43 -2.90
CA LEU A 209 -6.64 -14.62 -2.49
C LEU A 209 -7.30 -15.33 -1.30
N ARG A 210 -8.50 -14.92 -0.92
CA ARG A 210 -9.26 -15.49 0.20
C ARG A 210 -10.47 -16.30 -0.26
N THR A 211 -10.97 -17.15 0.63
CA THR A 211 -12.24 -17.85 0.50
C THR A 211 -13.41 -16.90 0.79
N LYS A 212 -14.64 -17.37 0.54
CA LYS A 212 -15.87 -16.63 0.92
C LYS A 212 -15.97 -16.41 2.45
N ASP A 213 -15.33 -17.28 3.22
CA ASP A 213 -15.32 -17.25 4.68
C ASP A 213 -14.12 -16.43 5.21
N ASP A 214 -13.41 -15.73 4.32
CA ASP A 214 -12.28 -14.83 4.60
C ASP A 214 -10.96 -15.51 5.01
N ASP A 215 -10.87 -16.82 4.87
CA ASP A 215 -9.63 -17.58 5.11
C ASP A 215 -8.70 -17.49 3.89
N LEU A 216 -7.38 -17.60 4.12
CA LEU A 216 -6.41 -17.56 3.01
C LEU A 216 -6.51 -18.84 2.17
N ASP A 217 -6.67 -18.68 0.86
CA ASP A 217 -6.77 -19.78 -0.10
C ASP A 217 -5.41 -20.03 -0.77
N LEU A 218 -4.73 -21.11 -0.34
CA LEU A 218 -3.38 -21.41 -0.82
C LEU A 218 -3.32 -21.76 -2.31
N GLU A 219 -4.40 -22.29 -2.90
CA GLU A 219 -4.41 -22.55 -4.35
C GLU A 219 -4.48 -21.24 -5.12
N LYS A 220 -5.30 -20.28 -4.67
CA LYS A 220 -5.33 -18.93 -5.26
C LYS A 220 -4.00 -18.19 -5.08
N VAL A 221 -3.35 -18.33 -3.93
CA VAL A 221 -2.02 -17.75 -3.69
C VAL A 221 -0.99 -18.35 -4.66
N ARG A 222 -0.94 -19.68 -4.80
CA ARG A 222 -0.02 -20.34 -5.75
C ARG A 222 -0.29 -19.91 -7.19
N ALA A 223 -1.56 -19.86 -7.60
CA ALA A 223 -1.94 -19.40 -8.92
C ALA A 223 -1.49 -17.95 -9.16
N TYR A 224 -1.68 -17.07 -8.19
CA TYR A 224 -1.23 -15.68 -8.26
C TYR A 224 0.28 -15.58 -8.40
N LEU A 225 1.04 -16.32 -7.59
CA LEU A 225 2.51 -16.32 -7.67
C LEU A 225 3.03 -16.85 -9.01
N ARG A 226 2.40 -17.90 -9.58
CA ARG A 226 2.75 -18.41 -10.92
C ARG A 226 2.47 -17.39 -12.01
N ALA A 227 1.28 -16.80 -12.02
CA ALA A 227 0.90 -15.78 -12.98
C ALA A 227 1.80 -14.54 -12.90
N THR A 228 2.23 -14.13 -11.71
CA THR A 228 3.21 -13.04 -11.54
C THR A 228 4.57 -13.43 -12.12
N ALA A 229 5.02 -14.67 -11.92
CA ALA A 229 6.30 -15.14 -12.47
C ALA A 229 6.30 -15.25 -14.01
N GLU A 230 5.14 -15.45 -14.64
CA GLU A 230 4.99 -15.47 -16.10
C GLU A 230 4.92 -14.05 -16.72
N LEU A 231 4.67 -13.02 -15.91
CA LEU A 231 4.60 -11.62 -16.34
C LEU A 231 5.95 -10.88 -16.26
N LEU A 232 6.92 -11.44 -15.52
CA LEU A 232 8.28 -10.93 -15.34
C LEU A 232 9.26 -11.62 -16.29
#